data_AF-A0A7C4WGJ7-F1
#
_entry.id   AF-A0A7C4WGJ7-F1
#
_cell.length_a   1.000
_cell.length_b   1.000
_cell.length_c   1.000
_cell.angle_alpha   90.00
_cell.angle_beta   90.00
_cell.angle_gamma   90.00
#
_symmetry.space_group_name_H-M   'P 1'
#
loop_
_entity.id
_entity.type
_entity.pdbx_description
1 polymer ?
#
loop_
_entity_poly.entity_id
_entity_poly.type
_entity_poly.pdbx_seq_one_letter_code
_entity_poly.pdbx_strand_id
1 'polypeptide(L)'
;MSRAVYVDTSRTSINGKRKKSHCVYDGERIFQINKLTKLKSVDEVFIDTLFPEIYEEVLELLKRNIEVYLLKYTRILRKPRLENSMRKSDEVDAVILSKIPRYGFRLLTIQEMEKKAKLWPNKQV
;
A
#
# COMPACT_ATOMS: atom_id res chain seq x y z
N MET A 1 13.90 11.95 11.60
CA MET A 1 13.37 11.88 10.22
C MET A 1 12.25 10.87 10.23
N SER A 2 11.08 11.20 9.69
CA SER A 2 10.01 10.21 9.54
C SER A 2 10.46 9.11 8.58
N ARG A 3 10.29 7.85 8.97
CA ARG A 3 10.58 6.71 8.11
C ARG A 3 9.35 6.43 7.26
N ALA A 4 9.43 6.82 5.99
CA ALA A 4 8.40 6.57 5.00
C ALA A 4 8.70 5.29 4.21
N VAL A 5 7.67 4.51 3.92
CA VAL A 5 7.76 3.37 2.99
C VAL A 5 6.69 3.46 1.92
N TYR A 6 7.02 2.97 0.73
CA TYR A 6 6.17 2.99 -0.45
C TYR A 6 5.84 1.55 -0.84
N VAL A 7 4.55 1.26 -0.98
CA VAL A 7 4.05 -0.11 -1.10
C VAL A 7 3.22 -0.26 -2.35
N ASP A 8 3.67 -1.12 -3.25
CA ASP A 8 2.81 -1.67 -4.31
C ASP A 8 1.96 -2.78 -3.69
N THR A 9 0.69 -2.45 -3.48
CA THR A 9 -0.26 -3.36 -2.87
C THR A 9 -0.71 -4.39 -3.89
N SER A 10 -0.77 -5.64 -3.45
CA SER A 10 -1.25 -6.74 -4.27
C SER A 10 -2.48 -7.34 -3.61
N ARG A 11 -3.40 -7.88 -4.43
CA ARG A 11 -4.51 -8.68 -3.92
C ARG A 11 -3.92 -9.92 -3.24
N THR A 12 -3.98 -9.91 -1.91
CA THR A 12 -3.31 -10.93 -1.09
C THR A 12 -3.99 -12.29 -1.21
N SER A 13 -5.28 -12.36 -1.59
CA SER A 13 -6.01 -13.61 -1.82
C SER A 13 -6.88 -13.59 -3.08
N ILE A 14 -6.91 -14.72 -3.80
CA ILE A 14 -7.91 -15.02 -4.85
C ILE A 14 -8.47 -16.40 -4.53
N ASN A 15 -9.80 -16.53 -4.41
CA ASN A 15 -10.48 -17.78 -4.02
C ASN A 15 -9.95 -18.39 -2.71
N GLY A 16 -9.72 -17.56 -1.68
CA GLY A 16 -9.26 -18.02 -0.36
C GLY A 16 -7.78 -18.45 -0.29
N LYS A 17 -7.06 -18.52 -1.42
CA LYS A 17 -5.62 -18.85 -1.43
C LYS A 17 -4.77 -17.60 -1.54
N ARG A 18 -3.81 -17.47 -0.61
CA ARG A 18 -2.84 -16.38 -0.62
C ARG A 18 -1.91 -16.53 -1.83
N LYS A 19 -1.86 -15.52 -2.71
CA LYS A 19 -1.15 -15.65 -4.00
C LYS A 19 0.02 -14.68 -4.19
N LYS A 20 0.02 -13.50 -3.54
CA LYS A 20 1.01 -12.46 -3.81
C LYS A 20 1.37 -11.66 -2.56
N SER A 21 2.66 -11.34 -2.43
CA SER A 21 3.24 -10.44 -1.43
C SER A 21 3.10 -8.98 -1.88
N HIS A 22 3.12 -8.07 -0.92
CA HIS A 22 3.29 -6.64 -1.18
C HIS A 22 4.76 -6.35 -1.48
N CYS A 23 5.02 -5.51 -2.47
CA CYS A 23 6.36 -5.01 -2.72
C CYS A 23 6.54 -3.68 -1.99
N VAL A 24 7.60 -3.55 -1.21
CA VAL A 24 7.88 -2.39 -0.35
C VAL A 24 9.22 -1.80 -0.74
N TYR A 25 9.26 -0.48 -0.85
CA TYR A 25 10.47 0.31 -0.99
C TYR A 25 10.59 1.28 0.18
N ASP A 26 11.70 1.25 0.90
CA ASP A 26 11.95 2.08 2.09
C ASP A 26 12.81 3.32 1.82
N GLY A 27 13.13 3.59 0.55
CA GLY A 27 14.06 4.64 0.13
C GLY A 27 15.47 4.13 -0.16
N GLU A 28 15.84 2.95 0.35
CA GLU A 28 17.15 2.35 0.11
C GLU A 28 17.04 1.00 -0.60
N ARG A 29 16.11 0.15 -0.14
CA ARG A 29 16.00 -1.25 -0.55
C ARG A 29 14.56 -1.60 -0.87
N ILE A 30 14.43 -2.60 -1.74
CA ILE A 30 13.16 -3.20 -2.10
C ILE A 30 13.07 -4.57 -1.43
N PHE A 31 11.93 -4.86 -0.79
CA PHE A 31 11.67 -6.15 -0.17
C PHE A 31 10.19 -6.50 -0.25
N GLN A 32 9.88 -7.76 -0.02
CA GLN A 32 8.51 -8.25 -0.09
C GLN A 32 7.98 -8.59 1.30
N ILE A 33 6.76 -8.14 1.61
CA ILE A 33 6.06 -8.51 2.84
C ILE A 33 4.75 -9.19 2.52
N ASN A 34 4.42 -10.19 3.32
CA ASN A 34 3.12 -10.84 3.19
C ASN A 34 2.03 -9.92 3.74
N LYS A 35 2.18 -9.43 4.97
CA LYS A 35 1.20 -8.57 5.64
C LYS A 35 1.78 -7.19 5.88
N LEU A 36 1.00 -6.14 5.66
CA LEU A 36 1.35 -4.75 5.96
C LEU A 36 1.67 -4.55 7.44
N THR A 37 1.04 -5.32 8.34
CA THR A 37 1.27 -5.25 9.79
C THR A 37 2.66 -5.71 10.24
N LYS A 38 3.45 -6.31 9.33
CA LYS A 38 4.87 -6.62 9.55
C LYS A 38 5.78 -5.40 9.43
N LEU A 39 5.30 -4.29 8.87
CA LEU A 39 6.03 -3.03 8.90
C LEU A 39 6.17 -2.59 10.36
N LYS A 40 7.43 -2.54 10.84
CA LYS A 40 7.79 -2.08 12.18
C LYS A 40 8.68 -0.85 12.04
N SER A 41 8.55 0.08 12.98
CA SER A 41 9.38 1.30 13.02
C SER A 41 9.25 2.17 11.76
N VAL A 42 8.02 2.31 11.26
CA VAL A 42 7.65 3.15 10.11
C VAL A 42 6.64 4.18 10.60
N ASP A 43 6.80 5.42 10.18
CA ASP A 43 5.90 6.53 10.55
C ASP A 43 4.85 6.78 9.47
N GLU A 44 5.24 6.62 8.20
CA GLU A 44 4.38 6.90 7.03
C GLU A 44 4.40 5.74 6.03
N VAL A 45 3.23 5.31 5.56
CA VAL A 45 3.06 4.23 4.59
C VAL A 45 2.26 4.76 3.40
N PHE A 46 2.86 4.74 2.21
CA PHE A 46 2.23 5.15 0.97
C PHE A 46 1.83 3.93 0.15
N ILE A 47 0.54 3.79 -0.17
CA ILE A 47 -0.02 2.67 -0.93
C ILE A 47 -0.59 3.14 -2.27
N ASP A 48 -0.45 2.34 -3.31
CA ASP A 48 -0.99 2.60 -4.64
C ASP A 48 -2.51 2.38 -4.72
N THR A 49 -2.98 1.29 -4.10
CA THR A 49 -4.34 0.78 -4.20
C THR A 49 -4.80 0.28 -2.83
N LEU A 50 -6.10 0.38 -2.55
CA LEU A 50 -6.68 -0.15 -1.32
C LEU A 50 -7.63 -1.29 -1.66
N PHE A 51 -7.25 -2.51 -1.29
CA PHE A 51 -8.06 -3.71 -1.50
C PHE A 51 -8.82 -4.11 -0.22
N PRO A 52 -10.02 -4.70 -0.32
CA PRO A 52 -10.76 -5.17 0.86
C PRO A 52 -9.97 -6.11 1.77
N GLU A 53 -9.16 -6.97 1.16
CA GLU A 53 -8.34 -7.97 1.84
C GLU A 53 -7.30 -7.36 2.80
N ILE A 54 -6.94 -6.09 2.61
CA ILE A 54 -5.98 -5.36 3.46
C ILE A 54 -6.63 -4.31 4.35
N TYR A 55 -7.97 -4.18 4.37
CA TYR A 55 -8.64 -3.17 5.19
C TYR A 55 -8.31 -3.32 6.69
N GLU A 56 -8.33 -4.55 7.20
CA GLU A 56 -7.98 -4.85 8.59
C GLU A 56 -6.50 -4.54 8.87
N GLU A 57 -5.61 -4.89 7.93
CA GLU A 57 -4.18 -4.63 8.07
C GLU A 57 -3.86 -3.12 8.10
N VAL A 58 -4.50 -2.34 7.22
CA VAL A 58 -4.38 -0.87 7.19
C VAL A 58 -4.98 -0.25 8.45
N LEU A 59 -6.14 -0.73 8.91
CA LEU A 59 -6.74 -0.27 10.16
C LEU A 59 -5.81 -0.51 11.35
N GLU A 60 -5.14 -1.67 11.40
CA GLU A 60 -4.18 -1.97 12.46
C GLU A 60 -2.96 -1.04 12.41
N LEU A 61 -2.45 -0.71 11.22
CA LEU A 61 -1.38 0.29 11.08
C LEU A 61 -1.80 1.66 11.61
N LEU A 62 -3.00 2.14 11.23
CA LEU A 62 -3.53 3.41 11.70
C LEU A 62 -3.69 3.43 13.23
N LYS A 63 -4.13 2.31 13.84
CA LYS A 63 -4.22 2.17 15.31
C LYS A 63 -2.87 2.18 16.02
N ARG A 64 -1.78 1.88 15.31
CA ARG A 64 -0.40 2.01 15.81
C ARG A 64 0.17 3.43 15.60
N ASN A 65 -0.68 4.41 15.27
CA ASN A 65 -0.29 5.79 14.93
C ASN A 65 0.62 5.90 13.71
N ILE A 66 0.53 4.94 12.78
CA ILE A 66 1.24 4.98 11.50
C ILE A 66 0.32 5.68 10.49
N GLU A 67 0.80 6.73 9.84
CA GLU A 67 0.03 7.44 8.83
C GLU A 67 -0.01 6.63 7.52
N VAL A 68 -1.20 6.35 7.00
CA VAL A 68 -1.36 5.61 5.74
C VAL A 68 -1.93 6.51 4.65
N TYR A 69 -1.21 6.62 3.55
CA TYR A 69 -1.48 7.50 2.41
C TYR A 69 -1.87 6.67 1.19
N LEU A 70 -3.09 6.85 0.68
CA LEU A 70 -3.56 6.20 -0.54
C LEU A 70 -3.38 7.10 -1.77
N LEU A 71 -2.84 6.56 -2.85
CA LEU A 71 -2.70 7.28 -4.11
C LEU A 71 -4.07 7.72 -4.66
N LYS A 72 -4.25 9.01 -4.93
CA LYS A 72 -5.54 9.57 -5.38
C LYS A 72 -5.92 9.11 -6.78
N TYR A 73 -4.94 9.04 -7.69
CA TYR A 73 -5.17 8.74 -9.09
C TYR A 73 -4.14 7.71 -9.58
N THR A 74 -4.59 6.48 -9.80
CA THR A 74 -3.77 5.40 -10.38
C THR A 74 -3.23 5.73 -11.77
N ARG A 75 -3.86 6.69 -12.47
CA ARG A 75 -3.36 7.26 -13.74
C ARG A 75 -2.01 7.98 -13.58
N ILE A 76 -1.65 8.42 -12.38
CA ILE A 76 -0.33 9.03 -12.11
C ILE A 76 0.78 8.00 -12.32
N LEU A 77 0.54 6.71 -12.06
CA LEU A 77 1.50 5.65 -12.35
C LEU A 77 1.63 5.35 -13.85
N ARG A 78 0.63 5.72 -14.68
CA ARG A 78 0.64 5.43 -16.13
C ARG A 78 1.63 6.30 -16.90
N LYS A 79 1.75 7.59 -16.57
CA LYS A 79 2.68 8.51 -17.26
C LYS A 79 4.16 8.08 -17.10
N PRO A 80 4.69 7.87 -15.89
CA PRO A 80 6.07 7.41 -15.68
C PRO A 80 6.33 6.03 -16.28
N ARG A 81 5.32 5.15 -16.34
CA ARG A 81 5.42 3.83 -16.99
C ARG A 81 5.66 3.91 -18.50
N LEU A 82 5.01 4.87 -19.17
CA LEU A 82 5.18 5.11 -20.60
C LEU A 82 6.49 5.82 -20.93
N GLU A 83 6.89 6.77 -20.09
CA GLU A 83 8.05 7.63 -20.31
C GLU A 83 9.38 6.89 -20.12
N ASN A 84 9.43 5.84 -19.30
CA ASN A 84 10.67 5.16 -18.96
C ASN A 84 10.89 3.81 -19.67
N SER A 85 10.00 3.37 -20.58
CA SER A 85 10.12 2.08 -21.31
C SER A 85 10.49 0.88 -20.42
N MET A 86 10.13 0.90 -19.14
CA MET A 86 10.52 -0.13 -18.19
C MET A 86 9.52 -1.28 -18.20
N ARG A 87 10.04 -2.52 -18.19
CA ARG A 87 9.20 -3.71 -17.99
C ARG A 87 8.45 -3.56 -16.67
N LYS A 88 7.13 -3.75 -16.71
CA LYS A 88 6.27 -3.68 -15.52
C LYS A 88 6.74 -4.72 -14.49
N SER A 89 7.21 -4.26 -13.34
CA SER A 89 7.43 -5.08 -12.16
C SER A 89 6.91 -4.34 -10.92
N ASP A 90 6.53 -5.11 -9.91
CA ASP A 90 6.02 -4.57 -8.64
C ASP A 90 7.08 -3.69 -7.94
N GLU A 91 8.36 -4.02 -8.13
CA GLU A 91 9.52 -3.26 -7.63
C GLU A 91 9.62 -1.87 -8.25
N VAL A 92 9.46 -1.80 -9.57
CA VAL A 92 9.47 -0.52 -10.30
C VAL A 92 8.29 0.34 -9.87
N ASP A 93 7.12 -0.26 -9.67
CA ASP A 93 5.94 0.46 -9.20
C ASP A 93 6.15 1.04 -7.78
N ALA A 94 6.75 0.28 -6.86
CA ALA A 94 7.10 0.76 -5.51
C ALA A 94 8.10 1.94 -5.54
N VAL A 95 9.10 1.89 -6.43
CA VAL A 95 10.05 3.00 -6.62
C VAL A 95 9.37 4.22 -7.24
N ILE A 96 8.47 4.05 -8.21
CA ILE A 96 7.73 5.17 -8.81
C ILE A 96 6.88 5.89 -7.76
N LEU A 97 6.23 5.16 -6.85
CA LEU A 97 5.46 5.76 -5.76
C LEU A 97 6.28 6.74 -4.92
N SER A 98 7.58 6.45 -4.69
CA SER A 98 8.48 7.35 -3.94
C SER A 98 8.74 8.69 -4.62
N LYS A 99 8.60 8.74 -5.94
CA LYS A 99 8.79 9.96 -6.74
C LYS A 99 7.54 10.83 -6.79
N ILE A 100 6.40 10.30 -6.34
CA ILE A 100 5.15 11.06 -6.31
C ILE A 100 5.18 11.96 -5.08
N PRO A 101 4.92 13.26 -5.24
CA PRO A 101 4.87 14.17 -4.10
C PRO A 101 3.67 13.85 -3.20
N ARG A 102 3.80 14.11 -1.89
CA ARG A 102 2.80 13.77 -0.85
C ARG A 102 1.38 14.26 -1.17
N TYR A 103 1.21 15.38 -1.85
CA TYR A 103 -0.11 15.90 -2.26
C TYR A 103 -0.86 14.99 -3.26
N GLY A 104 -0.13 14.13 -3.98
CA GLY A 104 -0.69 13.09 -4.85
C GLY A 104 -1.39 11.97 -4.11
N PHE A 105 -1.25 11.93 -2.78
CA PHE A 105 -1.86 10.96 -1.90
C PHE A 105 -2.94 11.59 -1.01
N ARG A 106 -3.84 10.74 -0.53
CA ARG A 106 -4.90 11.05 0.43
C ARG A 106 -4.63 10.26 1.71
N LEU A 107 -4.54 10.95 2.84
CA LEU A 107 -4.45 10.31 4.15
C LEU A 107 -5.73 9.52 4.44
N LEU A 108 -5.57 8.28 4.88
CA LEU A 108 -6.65 7.42 5.36
C LEU A 108 -6.90 7.68 6.84
N THR A 109 -8.16 7.57 7.25
CA THR A 109 -8.55 7.75 8.66
C THR A 109 -9.04 6.44 9.26
N ILE A 110 -8.87 6.30 10.57
CA ILE A 110 -9.38 5.14 11.33
C ILE A 110 -10.87 4.95 11.07
N GLN A 111 -11.67 6.03 11.14
CA GLN A 111 -13.12 5.97 10.93
C GLN A 111 -13.49 5.48 9.52
N GLU A 112 -12.78 5.92 8.48
CA GLU A 112 -13.01 5.43 7.13
C GLU A 112 -12.72 3.93 7.03
N MET A 113 -11.60 3.49 7.60
CA MET A 113 -11.15 2.11 7.55
C MET A 113 -12.03 1.18 8.40
N GLU A 114 -12.53 1.63 9.55
CA GLU A 114 -13.49 0.88 10.36
C GLU A 114 -14.82 0.67 9.61
N LYS A 115 -15.32 1.70 8.92
CA LYS A 115 -16.53 1.56 8.09
C LYS A 115 -16.31 0.55 6.97
N LYS A 116 -15.17 0.64 6.27
CA LYS A 116 -14.82 -0.28 5.18
C LYS A 116 -14.65 -1.73 5.67
N ALA A 117 -13.99 -1.94 6.82
CA ALA A 117 -13.82 -3.25 7.43
C ALA A 117 -15.15 -3.85 7.91
N LYS A 118 -16.07 -3.03 8.44
CA LYS A 118 -17.42 -3.49 8.83
C LYS A 118 -18.31 -3.85 7.64
N LEU A 119 -18.20 -3.10 6.54
CA LEU A 119 -18.96 -3.37 5.29
C LEU A 119 -18.43 -4.58 4.54
N TRP A 120 -17.15 -4.90 4.72
CA TRP A 120 -16.51 -6.07 4.17
C TRP A 120 -16.00 -6.97 5.31
N PRO A 121 -16.89 -7.57 6.11
CA PRO A 121 -16.46 -8.53 7.10
C PRO A 121 -15.77 -9.65 6.31
N ASN A 122 -14.46 -9.80 6.53
CA ASN A 122 -13.72 -10.89 5.94
C ASN A 122 -14.48 -12.18 6.28
N LYS A 123 -15.14 -12.78 5.27
CA LYS A 123 -15.53 -14.19 5.33
C LYS A 123 -14.22 -14.97 5.34
N GLN A 124 -13.58 -15.05 6.51
CA GLN A 124 -12.62 -16.10 6.82
C GLN A 124 -13.47 -17.37 6.85
N VAL A 125 -13.55 -18.03 5.68
CA VAL A 125 -13.92 -19.44 5.57
C VAL A 125 -12.63 -20.24 5.62
#